data_AF-A0A8T3PNJ0-F1
#
_entry.id   AF-A0A8T3PNJ0-F1
#
_cell.length_a   1.000
_cell.length_b   1.000
_cell.length_c   1.000
_cell.angle_alpha   90.00
_cell.angle_beta   90.00
_cell.angle_gamma   90.00
#
_symmetry.space_group_name_H-M   'P 1'
#
loop_
_entity.id
_entity.type
_entity.pdbx_description
1 polymer ?
#
loop_
_entity_poly.entity_id
_entity_poly.type
_entity_poly.pdbx_seq_one_letter_code
_entity_poly.pdbx_strand_id
1 'polypeptide(L)'
;MDPLIVSALGTALERALAVAEDHLAKASSVKWANVAACIEYLRAAQSAVTGLEDEVDEILIEAKLVARFYWEKNAALYERIDRYLNRDQLRPLLGQAIEGIVSCHKFAEQDSRGFFSGDQKKEAVAEVLRLLGELSGYLASLGSSMSYSRENYASPSGINMPELMQIQALLLPKQAADGADEQRTEVARIAEASQRSRVRRGFPLVAQAARIIQELTVVFSLQRSSG
;
A
#
# COMPACT_ATOMS: atom_id res chain seq x y z
N MET A 1 -5.44 -9.88 29.55
CA MET A 1 -5.87 -9.08 28.39
C MET A 1 -6.51 -10.03 27.42
N ASP A 2 -7.73 -9.72 26.95
CA ASP A 2 -8.42 -10.55 25.98
C ASP A 2 -7.55 -10.77 24.74
N PRO A 3 -7.29 -12.02 24.31
CA PRO A 3 -6.52 -12.31 23.09
C PRO A 3 -7.11 -11.64 21.83
N LEU A 4 -8.38 -11.20 21.90
CA LEU A 4 -9.12 -10.52 20.84
C LEU A 4 -8.52 -9.17 20.38
N ILE A 5 -7.96 -8.34 21.27
CA ILE A 5 -7.45 -7.01 20.86
C ILE A 5 -6.10 -7.13 20.14
N VAL A 6 -5.24 -8.05 20.61
CA VAL A 6 -3.94 -8.35 20.00
C VAL A 6 -4.10 -9.12 18.68
N SER A 7 -5.16 -9.92 18.55
CA SER A 7 -5.49 -10.63 17.32
C SER A 7 -6.05 -9.74 16.22
N ALA A 8 -6.65 -8.58 16.52
CA ALA A 8 -7.21 -7.71 15.49
C ALA A 8 -6.13 -6.83 14.84
N LEU A 9 -5.22 -6.30 15.66
CA LEU A 9 -4.16 -5.38 15.27
C LEU A 9 -2.96 -6.17 14.71
N GLY A 10 -2.81 -6.22 13.40
CA GLY A 10 -1.77 -6.95 12.65
C GLY A 10 -2.34 -7.78 11.49
N THR A 11 -3.66 -7.97 11.48
CA THR A 11 -4.35 -8.75 10.44
C THR A 11 -4.53 -8.01 9.13
N ALA A 12 -4.56 -6.67 9.15
CA ALA A 12 -4.75 -5.91 7.91
C ALA A 12 -3.55 -6.09 6.97
N LEU A 13 -2.34 -6.01 7.50
CA LEU A 13 -1.11 -6.19 6.73
C LEU A 13 -0.99 -7.60 6.15
N GLU A 14 -1.20 -8.64 6.97
CA GLU A 14 -1.11 -10.03 6.54
C GLU A 14 -2.19 -10.39 5.50
N ARG A 15 -3.41 -9.89 5.68
CA ARG A 15 -4.49 -10.07 4.69
C ARG A 15 -4.17 -9.36 3.39
N ALA A 16 -3.72 -8.11 3.46
CA ALA A 16 -3.34 -7.35 2.28
C ALA A 16 -2.17 -8.01 1.53
N LEU A 17 -1.21 -8.59 2.27
CA LEU A 17 -0.10 -9.34 1.71
C LEU A 17 -0.60 -10.53 0.90
N ALA A 18 -1.39 -11.41 1.52
CA ALA A 18 -1.94 -12.58 0.85
C ALA A 18 -2.76 -12.22 -0.40
N VAL A 19 -3.56 -11.15 -0.32
CA VAL A 19 -4.38 -10.67 -1.46
C VAL A 19 -3.50 -10.09 -2.57
N ALA A 20 -2.48 -9.30 -2.24
CA ALA A 20 -1.56 -8.74 -3.22
C ALA A 20 -0.74 -9.84 -3.93
N GLU A 21 -0.27 -10.85 -3.19
CA GLU A 21 0.43 -12.02 -3.74
C GLU A 21 -0.46 -12.81 -4.70
N ASP A 22 -1.70 -13.09 -4.32
CA ASP A 22 -2.67 -13.79 -5.16
C ASP A 22 -2.93 -13.05 -6.48
N HIS A 23 -3.10 -11.73 -6.44
CA HIS A 23 -3.25 -10.92 -7.64
C HIS A 23 -2.00 -10.91 -8.52
N LEU A 24 -0.80 -10.81 -7.95
CA LEU A 24 0.44 -10.88 -8.72
C LEU A 24 0.68 -12.26 -9.35
N ALA A 25 0.36 -13.33 -8.62
CA ALA A 25 0.41 -14.69 -9.14
C ALA A 25 -0.57 -14.87 -10.31
N LYS A 26 -1.80 -14.37 -10.18
CA LYS A 26 -2.79 -14.35 -11.26
C LYS A 26 -2.28 -13.57 -12.46
N ALA A 27 -1.77 -12.35 -12.26
CA ALA A 27 -1.22 -11.53 -13.35
C ALA A 27 -0.12 -12.26 -14.13
N SER A 28 0.76 -12.96 -13.42
CA SER A 28 1.89 -13.72 -13.99
C SER A 28 1.45 -15.01 -14.72
N SER A 29 0.28 -15.56 -14.38
CA SER A 29 -0.27 -16.78 -14.98
C SER A 29 -0.98 -16.53 -16.33
N VAL A 30 -1.33 -15.29 -16.63
CA VAL A 30 -1.92 -14.90 -17.93
C VAL A 30 -0.80 -14.54 -18.91
N LYS A 31 -1.03 -14.62 -20.22
CA LYS A 31 -0.10 -14.03 -21.20
C LYS A 31 0.20 -12.57 -20.80
N TRP A 32 1.49 -12.29 -20.60
CA TRP A 32 2.09 -11.10 -19.98
C TRP A 32 1.64 -9.71 -20.45
N ALA A 33 0.84 -9.61 -21.52
CA ALA A 33 0.35 -8.35 -22.09
C ALA A 33 -1.11 -8.49 -22.54
N ASN A 34 -2.00 -8.80 -21.60
CA ASN A 34 -3.44 -8.87 -21.82
C ASN A 34 -4.16 -8.05 -20.74
N VAL A 35 -5.30 -7.45 -21.09
CA VAL A 35 -6.24 -6.71 -20.22
C VAL A 35 -6.43 -7.37 -18.86
N ALA A 36 -6.56 -8.70 -18.81
CA ALA A 36 -6.71 -9.43 -17.55
C ALA A 36 -5.50 -9.30 -16.62
N ALA A 37 -4.27 -9.39 -17.13
CA ALA A 37 -3.06 -9.17 -16.33
C ALA A 37 -2.99 -7.72 -15.81
N CYS A 38 -3.37 -6.75 -16.64
CA CYS A 38 -3.42 -5.34 -16.23
C CYS A 38 -4.37 -5.11 -15.05
N ILE A 39 -5.56 -5.71 -15.08
CA ILE A 39 -6.51 -5.65 -13.96
C ILE A 39 -5.90 -6.23 -12.69
N GLU A 40 -5.24 -7.39 -12.78
CA GLU A 40 -4.65 -8.04 -11.61
C GLU A 40 -3.49 -7.22 -11.03
N TYR A 41 -2.65 -6.58 -11.86
CA TYR A 41 -1.63 -5.64 -11.36
C TYR A 41 -2.24 -4.42 -10.67
N LEU A 42 -3.33 -3.85 -11.21
CA LEU A 42 -4.04 -2.73 -10.59
C LEU A 42 -4.62 -3.14 -9.22
N ARG A 43 -5.19 -4.34 -9.11
CA ARG A 43 -5.73 -4.89 -7.85
C ARG A 43 -4.64 -5.18 -6.82
N ALA A 44 -3.50 -5.71 -7.25
CA ALA A 44 -2.34 -5.90 -6.39
C ALA A 44 -1.85 -4.57 -5.82
N ALA A 45 -1.72 -3.53 -6.65
CA ALA A 45 -1.32 -2.19 -6.21
C ALA A 45 -2.33 -1.59 -5.21
N GLN A 46 -3.63 -1.71 -5.47
CA GLN A 46 -4.68 -1.28 -4.54
C GLN A 46 -4.58 -1.96 -3.18
N SER A 47 -4.41 -3.28 -3.19
CA SER A 47 -4.34 -4.09 -1.97
C SER A 47 -3.11 -3.75 -1.16
N ALA A 48 -1.95 -3.62 -1.81
CA ALA A 48 -0.71 -3.26 -1.13
C ALA A 48 -0.76 -1.87 -0.52
N VAL A 49 -1.28 -0.87 -1.24
CA VAL A 49 -1.41 0.50 -0.71
C VAL A 49 -2.41 0.56 0.44
N THR A 50 -3.56 -0.09 0.30
CA THR A 50 -4.58 -0.13 1.37
C THR A 50 -4.01 -0.82 2.62
N GLY A 51 -3.31 -1.94 2.45
CA GLY A 51 -2.67 -2.65 3.56
C GLY A 51 -1.62 -1.82 4.30
N LEU A 52 -0.76 -1.11 3.56
CA LEU A 52 0.20 -0.18 4.15
C LEU A 52 -0.50 0.95 4.93
N GLU A 53 -1.58 1.50 4.38
CA GLU A 53 -2.35 2.55 5.06
C GLU A 53 -3.08 2.05 6.29
N ASP A 54 -3.69 0.87 6.24
CA ASP A 54 -4.40 0.29 7.37
C ASP A 54 -3.43 -0.11 8.48
N GLU A 55 -2.26 -0.67 8.15
CA GLU A 55 -1.24 -1.02 9.15
C GLU A 55 -0.73 0.19 9.92
N VAL A 56 -0.52 1.33 9.25
CA VAL A 56 -0.17 2.59 9.93
C VAL A 56 -1.27 3.04 10.88
N ASP A 57 -2.55 2.96 10.46
CA ASP A 57 -3.68 3.33 11.33
C ASP A 57 -3.70 2.43 12.58
N GLU A 58 -3.52 1.14 12.41
CA GLU A 58 -3.47 0.17 13.50
C GLU A 58 -2.30 0.43 14.45
N ILE A 59 -1.10 0.68 13.92
CA ILE A 59 0.09 1.02 14.73
C ILE A 59 -0.15 2.30 15.53
N LEU A 60 -0.74 3.35 14.93
CA LEU A 60 -1.01 4.59 15.64
C LEU A 60 -2.08 4.41 16.73
N ILE A 61 -3.08 3.55 16.50
CA ILE A 61 -4.06 3.17 17.52
C ILE A 61 -3.37 2.41 18.66
N GLU A 62 -2.55 1.41 18.33
CA GLU A 62 -1.80 0.62 19.31
C GLU A 62 -0.86 1.51 20.12
N ALA A 63 -0.17 2.46 19.49
CA ALA A 63 0.72 3.41 20.16
C ALA A 63 0.00 4.22 21.24
N LYS A 64 -1.21 4.70 20.98
CA LYS A 64 -2.01 5.41 21.99
C LYS A 64 -2.42 4.48 23.14
N LEU A 65 -2.80 3.23 22.84
CA LEU A 65 -3.21 2.27 23.86
C LEU A 65 -2.03 1.86 24.75
N VAL A 66 -0.88 1.58 24.16
CA VAL A 66 0.37 1.27 24.87
C VAL A 66 0.80 2.45 25.73
N ALA A 67 0.80 3.67 25.19
CA ALA A 67 1.17 4.86 25.94
C ALA A 67 0.26 5.15 27.14
N ARG A 68 -1.05 4.93 27.00
CA ARG A 68 -2.04 5.29 28.03
C ARG A 68 -2.29 4.20 29.06
N PHE A 69 -2.23 2.93 28.66
CA PHE A 69 -2.74 1.83 29.48
C PHE A 69 -1.79 0.64 29.61
N TYR A 70 -0.90 0.42 28.65
CA TYR A 70 -0.14 -0.83 28.52
C TYR A 70 1.34 -0.60 28.21
N TRP A 71 2.00 0.28 28.97
CA TRP A 71 3.38 0.68 28.67
C TRP A 71 4.35 -0.50 28.74
N GLU A 72 4.07 -1.53 29.52
CA GLU A 72 4.82 -2.78 29.57
C GLU A 72 4.93 -3.48 28.20
N LYS A 73 4.07 -3.11 27.24
CA LYS A 73 4.09 -3.61 25.85
C LYS A 73 4.90 -2.75 24.89
N ASN A 74 5.63 -1.73 25.37
CA ASN A 74 6.42 -0.84 24.51
C ASN A 74 7.38 -1.59 23.57
N ALA A 75 7.98 -2.70 24.02
CA ALA A 75 8.90 -3.50 23.23
C ALA A 75 8.20 -4.22 22.06
N ALA A 76 6.97 -4.71 22.28
CA ALA A 76 6.18 -5.34 21.22
C ALA A 76 5.76 -4.32 20.16
N LEU A 77 5.37 -3.11 20.58
CA LEU A 77 5.08 -2.00 19.68
C LEU A 77 6.32 -1.56 18.89
N TYR A 78 7.49 -1.50 19.54
CA TYR A 78 8.76 -1.20 18.88
C TYR A 78 9.06 -2.22 17.77
N GLU A 79 8.95 -3.52 18.07
CA GLU A 79 9.16 -4.62 17.10
C GLU A 79 8.17 -4.54 15.93
N ARG A 80 6.91 -4.18 16.18
CA ARG A 80 5.91 -4.01 15.12
C ARG A 80 6.26 -2.84 14.21
N ILE A 81 6.60 -1.68 14.79
CA ILE A 81 7.04 -0.52 14.02
C ILE A 81 8.30 -0.88 13.23
N ASP A 82 9.29 -1.55 13.83
CA ASP A 82 10.50 -1.99 13.13
C ASP A 82 10.17 -2.87 11.93
N ARG A 83 9.29 -3.86 12.09
CA ARG A 83 8.85 -4.73 10.98
C ARG A 83 8.19 -3.91 9.87
N TYR A 84 7.29 -3.00 10.19
CA TYR A 84 6.64 -2.14 9.20
C TYR A 84 7.63 -1.21 8.46
N LEU A 85 8.62 -0.67 9.18
CA LEU A 85 9.61 0.24 8.61
C LEU A 85 10.66 -0.49 7.75
N ASN A 86 11.12 -1.66 8.20
CA ASN A 86 12.34 -2.28 7.70
C ASN A 86 12.16 -3.67 7.07
N ARG A 87 11.05 -4.37 7.34
CA ARG A 87 10.84 -5.77 6.91
C ARG A 87 9.51 -5.98 6.19
N ASP A 88 8.82 -4.90 5.86
CA ASP A 88 7.50 -4.96 5.24
C ASP A 88 7.57 -5.58 3.83
N GLN A 89 6.73 -6.59 3.61
CA GLN A 89 6.70 -7.36 2.37
C GLN A 89 5.75 -6.77 1.33
N LEU A 90 4.82 -5.88 1.70
CA LEU A 90 3.88 -5.26 0.76
C LEU A 90 4.57 -4.30 -0.19
N ARG A 91 5.61 -3.58 0.26
CA ARG A 91 6.24 -2.58 -0.59
C ARG A 91 6.99 -3.17 -1.80
N PRO A 92 7.72 -4.30 -1.68
CA PRO A 92 8.20 -5.03 -2.86
C PRO A 92 7.09 -5.44 -3.83
N LEU A 93 5.95 -5.92 -3.32
CA LEU A 93 4.81 -6.31 -4.16
C LEU A 93 4.18 -5.11 -4.87
N LEU A 94 4.09 -3.96 -4.18
CA LEU A 94 3.66 -2.71 -4.80
C LEU A 94 4.60 -2.30 -5.95
N GLY A 95 5.92 -2.46 -5.76
CA GLY A 95 6.91 -2.24 -6.82
C GLY A 95 6.65 -3.11 -8.05
N GLN A 96 6.47 -4.42 -7.85
CA GLN A 96 6.15 -5.37 -8.93
C GLN A 96 4.83 -5.03 -9.63
N ALA A 97 3.80 -4.66 -8.87
CA ALA A 97 2.51 -4.25 -9.42
C ALA A 97 2.62 -3.00 -10.28
N ILE A 98 3.41 -2.01 -9.84
CA ILE A 98 3.68 -0.78 -10.59
C ILE A 98 4.42 -1.09 -11.90
N GLU A 99 5.45 -1.93 -11.86
CA GLU A 99 6.17 -2.37 -13.07
C GLU A 99 5.25 -3.08 -14.07
N GLY A 100 4.33 -3.92 -13.57
CA GLY A 100 3.31 -4.58 -14.37
C GLY A 100 2.32 -3.59 -15.01
N ILE A 101 1.86 -2.59 -14.27
CA ILE A 101 0.98 -1.51 -14.77
C ILE A 101 1.67 -0.72 -15.88
N VAL A 102 2.93 -0.30 -15.65
CA VAL A 102 3.74 0.44 -16.63
C VAL A 102 3.96 -0.41 -17.90
N SER A 103 4.22 -1.71 -17.75
CA SER A 103 4.38 -2.61 -18.89
C SER A 103 3.07 -2.74 -19.67
N CYS A 104 1.93 -2.92 -19.00
CA CYS A 104 0.62 -2.98 -19.64
C CYS A 104 0.32 -1.69 -20.42
N HIS A 105 0.62 -0.53 -19.85
CA HIS A 105 0.46 0.76 -20.53
C HIS A 105 1.32 0.82 -21.81
N LYS A 106 2.61 0.47 -21.71
CA LYS A 106 3.52 0.46 -22.86
C LYS A 106 3.07 -0.50 -23.96
N PHE A 107 2.60 -1.71 -23.62
CA PHE A 107 2.06 -2.65 -24.61
C PHE A 107 0.78 -2.14 -25.26
N ALA A 108 -0.12 -1.57 -24.47
CA ALA A 108 -1.35 -0.98 -24.97
C ALA A 108 -1.09 0.20 -25.92
N GLU A 109 -0.06 1.01 -25.67
CA GLU A 109 0.37 2.08 -26.59
C GLU A 109 0.99 1.54 -27.89
N GLN A 110 1.83 0.50 -27.80
CA GLN A 110 2.55 -0.06 -28.94
C GLN A 110 1.67 -0.91 -29.87
N ASP A 111 0.79 -1.73 -29.29
CA ASP A 111 -0.12 -2.60 -30.04
C ASP A 111 -1.50 -2.62 -29.36
N SER A 112 -2.20 -1.49 -29.45
CA SER A 112 -3.56 -1.36 -28.92
C SER A 112 -4.52 -2.42 -29.47
N ARG A 113 -4.37 -2.80 -30.75
CA ARG A 113 -5.23 -3.81 -31.38
C ARG A 113 -5.02 -5.19 -30.81
N GLY A 114 -3.76 -5.62 -30.65
CA GLY A 114 -3.42 -6.89 -30.04
C GLY A 114 -3.74 -6.92 -28.55
N PHE A 115 -3.45 -5.84 -27.82
CA PHE A 115 -3.70 -5.75 -26.38
C PHE A 115 -5.19 -5.78 -26.03
N PHE A 116 -6.02 -5.02 -26.76
CA PHE A 116 -7.46 -4.89 -26.49
C PHE A 116 -8.34 -5.84 -27.32
N SER A 117 -7.77 -6.59 -28.26
CA SER A 117 -8.45 -7.61 -29.07
C SER A 117 -9.74 -7.11 -29.76
N GLY A 118 -9.72 -5.92 -30.36
CA GLY A 118 -10.86 -5.46 -31.18
C GLY A 118 -10.81 -4.01 -31.65
N ASP A 119 -11.25 -3.77 -32.90
CA ASP A 119 -11.31 -2.44 -33.53
C ASP A 119 -12.53 -1.58 -33.11
N GLN A 120 -13.49 -2.15 -32.40
CA GLN A 120 -14.81 -1.53 -32.15
C GLN A 120 -14.89 -0.62 -30.92
N LYS A 121 -13.81 -0.49 -30.13
CA LYS A 121 -13.83 0.20 -28.82
C LYS A 121 -12.84 1.36 -28.73
N LYS A 122 -12.62 2.08 -29.82
CA LYS A 122 -11.57 3.12 -29.94
C LYS A 122 -11.63 4.21 -28.86
N GLU A 123 -12.82 4.71 -28.54
CA GLU A 123 -13.00 5.74 -27.50
C GLU A 123 -12.67 5.20 -26.11
N ALA A 124 -13.13 3.98 -25.79
CA ALA A 124 -12.85 3.34 -24.52
C ALA A 124 -11.37 2.94 -24.37
N VAL A 125 -10.72 2.51 -25.45
CA VAL A 125 -9.27 2.27 -25.51
C VAL A 125 -8.50 3.57 -25.23
N ALA A 126 -8.90 4.68 -25.85
CA ALA A 126 -8.26 5.98 -25.63
C ALA A 126 -8.43 6.46 -24.18
N GLU A 127 -9.60 6.26 -23.58
CA GLU A 127 -9.86 6.62 -22.18
C GLU A 127 -9.04 5.76 -21.21
N VAL A 128 -8.97 4.45 -21.44
CA VAL A 128 -8.12 3.54 -20.63
C VAL A 128 -6.64 3.93 -20.74
N LEU A 129 -6.14 4.22 -21.95
CA LEU A 129 -4.77 4.68 -22.15
C LEU A 129 -4.51 6.00 -21.43
N ARG A 130 -5.45 6.96 -21.51
CA ARG A 130 -5.36 8.23 -20.78
C ARG A 130 -5.27 8.00 -19.27
N LEU A 131 -6.13 7.15 -18.72
CA LEU A 131 -6.13 6.82 -17.29
C LEU A 131 -4.87 6.08 -16.85
N LEU A 132 -4.36 5.14 -17.65
CA LEU A 132 -3.08 4.46 -17.39
C LEU A 132 -1.90 5.44 -17.45
N GLY A 133 -1.92 6.40 -18.38
CA GLY A 133 -0.95 7.48 -18.46
C GLY A 133 -0.99 8.40 -17.24
N GLU A 134 -2.18 8.79 -16.77
CA GLU A 134 -2.36 9.56 -15.53
C GLU A 134 -1.83 8.80 -14.31
N LEU A 135 -2.15 7.51 -14.21
CA LEU A 135 -1.68 6.64 -13.14
C LEU A 135 -0.16 6.49 -13.19
N SER A 136 0.42 6.26 -14.37
CA SER A 136 1.87 6.17 -14.56
C SER A 136 2.56 7.49 -14.24
N GLY A 137 1.98 8.64 -14.61
CA GLY A 137 2.49 9.97 -14.30
C GLY A 137 2.44 10.25 -12.79
N TYR A 138 1.35 9.87 -12.14
CA TYR A 138 1.23 9.93 -10.68
C TYR A 138 2.28 9.04 -10.00
N LEU A 139 2.41 7.77 -10.42
CA LEU A 139 3.43 6.85 -9.92
C LEU A 139 4.85 7.36 -10.16
N ALA A 140 5.14 8.00 -11.30
CA ALA A 140 6.43 8.63 -11.56
C ALA A 140 6.67 9.86 -10.68
N SER A 141 5.64 10.65 -10.38
CA SER A 141 5.71 11.77 -9.43
C SER A 141 5.99 11.30 -7.99
N LEU A 142 5.58 10.08 -7.68
CA LEU A 142 5.93 9.36 -6.46
C LEU A 142 7.32 8.67 -6.57
N GLY A 143 7.81 8.45 -7.80
CA GLY A 143 9.01 7.73 -8.25
C GLY A 143 10.31 8.54 -8.21
N SER A 144 10.25 9.86 -8.45
CA SER A 144 11.37 10.79 -8.16
C SER A 144 11.75 10.82 -6.68
N SER A 145 11.00 10.10 -5.86
CA SER A 145 11.25 9.85 -4.44
C SER A 145 11.41 8.33 -4.12
N MET A 146 11.11 7.40 -5.03
CA MET A 146 11.26 5.94 -4.83
C MET A 146 12.66 5.40 -5.17
N SER A 147 13.69 5.76 -4.41
CA SER A 147 14.86 4.87 -4.30
C SER A 147 14.71 4.01 -3.05
N TYR A 148 14.85 2.69 -3.21
CA TYR A 148 15.07 1.81 -2.06
C TYR A 148 16.55 1.89 -1.73
N SER A 149 16.91 2.74 -0.78
CA SER A 149 18.12 2.53 -0.02
C SER A 149 17.78 2.58 1.45
N ARG A 150 18.60 1.90 2.27
CA ARG A 150 18.52 1.97 3.75
C ARG A 150 18.65 3.40 4.30
N GLU A 151 18.97 4.36 3.42
CA GLU A 151 19.43 5.72 3.71
C GLU A 151 18.58 6.80 3.02
N ASN A 152 17.74 6.46 2.02
CA ASN A 152 16.84 7.39 1.33
C ASN A 152 15.46 6.74 1.19
N TYR A 153 14.52 7.21 2.02
CA TYR A 153 13.16 6.67 2.11
C TYR A 153 12.15 7.70 1.65
N ALA A 154 11.85 7.74 0.35
CA ALA A 154 10.81 8.63 -0.14
C ALA A 154 9.83 7.92 -1.09
N SER A 155 9.41 6.70 -0.74
CA SER A 155 8.35 6.01 -1.49
C SER A 155 6.94 6.46 -1.04
N PRO A 156 5.86 6.31 -1.83
CA PRO A 156 4.46 6.39 -1.38
C PRO A 156 4.13 5.42 -0.25
N SER A 157 5.02 4.46 0.03
CA SER A 157 5.02 3.63 1.23
C SER A 157 5.55 4.37 2.48
N GLY A 158 6.08 5.58 2.32
CA GLY A 158 6.59 6.47 3.37
C GLY A 158 5.51 7.15 4.22
N ILE A 159 4.35 6.51 4.36
CA ILE A 159 3.19 7.09 5.06
C ILE A 159 3.49 7.14 6.56
N ASN A 160 3.51 8.36 7.10
CA ASN A 160 3.78 8.68 8.51
C ASN A 160 5.10 8.10 9.05
N MET A 161 6.09 7.81 8.18
CA MET A 161 7.40 7.28 8.63
C MET A 161 8.10 8.20 9.62
N PRO A 162 8.13 9.55 9.44
CA PRO A 162 8.79 10.43 10.41
C PRO A 162 8.19 10.28 11.82
N GLU A 163 6.87 10.21 11.91
CA GLU A 163 6.18 10.06 13.19
C GLU A 163 6.35 8.66 13.78
N LEU A 164 6.32 7.61 12.95
CA LEU A 164 6.60 6.25 13.38
C LEU A 164 8.05 6.07 13.86
N MET A 165 9.02 6.71 13.20
CA MET A 165 10.42 6.73 13.65
C MET A 165 10.58 7.48 14.97
N GLN A 166 9.87 8.61 15.15
CA GLN A 166 9.86 9.33 16.44
C GLN A 166 9.27 8.47 17.56
N ILE A 167 8.13 7.83 17.31
CA ILE A 167 7.52 6.88 18.27
C ILE A 167 8.51 5.75 18.56
N GLN A 168 9.11 5.13 17.55
CA GLN A 168 10.08 4.04 17.72
C GLN A 168 11.28 4.47 18.59
N ALA A 169 11.81 5.66 18.36
CA ALA A 169 12.93 6.21 19.14
C ALA A 169 12.56 6.44 20.62
N LEU A 170 11.31 6.83 20.90
CA LEU A 170 10.82 7.02 22.27
C LEU A 170 10.55 5.70 23.00
N LEU A 171 10.30 4.61 22.26
CA LEU A 171 10.10 3.26 22.79
C LEU A 171 11.41 2.52 23.08
N LEU A 172 12.57 3.04 22.64
CA LEU A 172 13.87 2.45 22.98
C LEU A 172 14.08 2.44 24.49
N PRO A 173 14.67 1.38 25.07
CA PRO A 173 14.95 1.33 26.49
C PRO A 173 15.95 2.45 26.87
N LYS A 174 15.47 3.51 27.51
CA LYS A 174 16.37 4.46 28.18
C LYS A 174 16.76 3.86 29.54
N GLN A 175 18.06 3.85 29.84
CA GLN A 175 18.64 3.25 31.03
C GLN A 175 18.27 3.94 32.37
N ALA A 176 17.29 4.85 32.41
CA ALA A 176 16.93 5.58 33.62
C ALA A 176 15.42 5.54 33.86
N ALA A 177 15.02 5.13 35.06
CA ALA A 177 13.63 5.00 35.50
C ALA A 177 12.86 6.33 35.55
N ASP A 178 13.54 7.48 35.47
CA ASP A 178 12.97 8.81 35.71
C ASP A 178 12.33 9.50 34.48
N GLY A 179 12.11 8.79 33.37
CA GLY A 179 11.56 9.38 32.14
C GLY A 179 10.36 8.68 31.51
N ALA A 180 9.84 7.63 32.14
CA ALA A 180 8.82 6.77 31.52
C ALA A 180 7.48 7.49 31.28
N ASP A 181 7.05 8.36 32.20
CA ASP A 181 5.80 9.10 32.07
C ASP A 181 5.87 10.22 31.01
N GLU A 182 7.04 10.84 30.85
CA GLU A 182 7.29 11.78 29.75
C GLU A 182 7.30 11.06 28.40
N GLN A 183 7.96 9.89 28.31
CA GLN A 183 7.97 9.06 27.09
C GLN A 183 6.55 8.63 26.71
N ARG A 184 5.75 8.14 27.67
CA ARG A 184 4.35 7.78 27.46
C ARG A 184 3.54 8.95 26.91
N THR A 185 3.65 10.10 27.57
CA THR A 185 2.92 11.31 27.18
C THR A 185 3.27 11.73 25.75
N GLU A 186 4.56 11.68 25.41
CA GLU A 186 5.02 12.08 24.09
C GLU A 186 4.61 11.09 22.99
N VAL A 187 4.69 9.78 23.25
CA VAL A 187 4.18 8.75 22.30
C VAL A 187 2.69 8.96 22.03
N ALA A 188 1.88 9.16 23.08
CA ALA A 188 0.45 9.42 22.92
C ALA A 188 0.20 10.71 22.12
N ARG A 189 0.93 11.78 22.41
CA ARG A 189 0.81 13.07 21.73
C ARG A 189 1.11 12.95 20.24
N ILE A 190 2.21 12.30 19.87
CA ILE A 190 2.59 12.10 18.47
C ILE A 190 1.53 11.26 17.77
N ALA A 191 1.15 10.10 18.35
CA ALA A 191 0.18 9.22 17.73
C ALA A 191 -1.19 9.88 17.52
N GLU A 192 -1.67 10.68 18.47
CA GLU A 192 -2.91 11.44 18.35
C GLU A 192 -2.81 12.55 17.30
N ALA A 193 -1.71 13.30 17.29
CA ALA A 193 -1.50 14.35 16.30
C ALA A 193 -1.45 13.76 14.89
N SER A 194 -0.70 12.68 14.70
CA SER A 194 -0.60 11.95 13.44
C SER A 194 -1.93 11.42 12.95
N GLN A 195 -2.76 10.87 13.85
CA GLN A 195 -4.06 10.34 13.46
C GLN A 195 -5.07 11.45 13.12
N ARG A 196 -5.05 12.58 13.84
CA ARG A 196 -5.94 13.72 13.57
C ARG A 196 -5.65 14.42 12.24
N SER A 197 -4.37 14.52 11.87
CA SER A 197 -3.95 15.14 10.62
C SER A 197 -3.83 14.15 9.46
N ARG A 198 -4.20 12.89 9.68
CA ARG A 198 -3.98 11.82 8.70
C ARG A 198 -4.84 12.03 7.46
N VAL A 199 -4.17 12.04 6.31
CA VAL A 199 -4.80 11.95 4.99
C VAL A 199 -4.27 10.70 4.33
N ARG A 200 -5.15 9.79 3.92
CA ARG A 200 -4.80 8.59 3.16
C ARG A 200 -4.26 8.99 1.78
N ARG A 201 -2.93 9.01 1.64
CA ARG A 201 -2.21 9.49 0.45
C ARG A 201 -2.26 8.51 -0.70
N GLY A 202 -2.54 7.24 -0.42
CA GLY A 202 -2.75 6.17 -1.38
C GLY A 202 -4.15 6.17 -1.99
N PHE A 203 -5.11 6.89 -1.39
CA PHE A 203 -6.49 6.93 -1.86
C PHE A 203 -6.66 7.38 -3.33
N PRO A 204 -5.91 8.38 -3.86
CA PRO A 204 -5.94 8.71 -5.29
C PRO A 204 -5.52 7.54 -6.17
N LEU A 205 -4.47 6.79 -5.78
CA LEU A 205 -4.04 5.59 -6.50
C LEU A 205 -5.16 4.54 -6.52
N VAL A 206 -5.77 4.30 -5.35
CA VAL A 206 -6.84 3.32 -5.21
C VAL A 206 -8.05 3.71 -6.06
N ALA A 207 -8.46 4.97 -6.03
CA ALA A 207 -9.59 5.48 -6.81
C ALA A 207 -9.33 5.41 -8.32
N GLN A 208 -8.13 5.81 -8.78
CA GLN A 208 -7.74 5.72 -10.19
C GLN A 208 -7.68 4.27 -10.67
N ALA A 209 -7.05 3.38 -9.90
CA ALA A 209 -7.01 1.95 -10.22
C ALA A 209 -8.41 1.34 -10.27
N ALA A 210 -9.32 1.71 -9.36
CA ALA A 210 -10.69 1.20 -9.35
C ALA A 210 -11.46 1.61 -10.61
N ARG A 211 -11.31 2.88 -11.02
CA ARG A 211 -11.89 3.40 -12.26
C ARG A 211 -11.35 2.64 -13.47
N ILE A 212 -10.04 2.45 -13.57
CA ILE A 212 -9.43 1.72 -14.70
C ILE A 212 -9.92 0.27 -14.73
N ILE A 213 -9.95 -0.42 -13.58
CA ILE A 213 -10.47 -1.79 -13.49
C ILE A 213 -11.93 -1.86 -13.97
N GLN A 214 -12.77 -0.92 -13.55
CA GLN A 214 -14.17 -0.86 -13.96
C GLN A 214 -14.29 -0.68 -15.47
N GLU A 215 -13.57 0.29 -16.05
CA GLU A 215 -13.55 0.52 -17.49
C GLU A 215 -13.07 -0.74 -18.24
N LEU A 216 -11.94 -1.33 -17.84
CA LEU A 216 -11.42 -2.55 -18.46
C LEU A 216 -12.42 -3.71 -18.36
N THR A 217 -13.10 -3.88 -17.23
CA THR A 217 -14.05 -4.98 -17.00
C THR A 217 -15.33 -4.82 -17.84
N VAL A 218 -15.92 -3.62 -17.84
CA VAL A 218 -17.17 -3.32 -18.56
C VAL A 218 -16.92 -3.34 -20.06
N VAL A 219 -15.88 -2.62 -20.50
CA VAL A 219 -15.55 -2.45 -21.90
C VAL A 219 -15.12 -3.77 -22.51
N PHE A 220 -14.29 -4.58 -21.84
CA PHE A 220 -13.76 -5.82 -22.41
C PHE A 220 -14.50 -7.08 -21.99
N SER A 221 -15.65 -6.95 -21.31
CA SER A 221 -16.58 -8.06 -21.01
C SER A 221 -15.92 -9.29 -20.37
N LEU A 222 -14.92 -9.07 -19.52
CA LEU A 222 -14.19 -10.14 -18.82
C LEU A 222 -15.05 -10.94 -17.83
N GLN A 223 -16.34 -10.62 -17.71
CA GLN A 223 -17.32 -11.35 -16.89
C GLN A 223 -17.93 -12.60 -17.57
N ARG A 224 -17.49 -13.01 -18.77
CA ARG A 224 -18.05 -14.19 -19.46
C ARG A 224 -16.99 -15.17 -19.98
N SER A 225 -16.12 -15.62 -19.08
CA SER A 225 -15.31 -16.81 -19.33
C SER A 225 -15.16 -17.62 -18.05
N SER A 226 -16.30 -18.10 -17.56
CA SER A 226 -16.43 -19.24 -16.66
C SER A 226 -17.40 -20.19 -17.33
N GLY A 227 -16.89 -20.94 -18.31
CA GLY A 227 -17.56 -22.06 -18.96
C GLY A 227 -16.70 -23.29 -18.75
#